data_AF-A0A841R715-F1
#
_entry.id   AF-A0A841R715-F1
#
_cell.length_a   1.000
_cell.length_b   1.000
_cell.length_c   1.000
_cell.angle_alpha   90.00
_cell.angle_beta   90.00
_cell.angle_gamma   90.00
#
_symmetry.space_group_name_H-M   'P 1'
#
loop_
_entity.id
_entity.type
_entity.pdbx_description
1 polymer ?
#
loop_
_entity_poly.entity_id
_entity_poly.type
_entity_poly.pdbx_seq_one_letter_code
_entity_poly.pdbx_strand_id
1 'polypeptide(L)'
;MYRGLNGINSGLLSGTPAFGGYYLMIGLAVILTALIVYFLVRNRHSLRAVEKDTPMEVLQKRLINGEITVEQFVEMRQILRK
;
A
#
# COMPACT_ATOMS: atom_id res chain seq x y z
N MET A 1 27.93 -26.74 17.54
CA MET A 1 27.87 -26.42 16.09
C MET A 1 26.42 -26.51 15.63
N TYR A 2 25.80 -25.39 15.28
CA TYR A 2 24.40 -25.34 14.88
C TYR A 2 24.23 -25.94 13.47
N ARG A 3 23.41 -26.99 13.36
CA ARG A 3 22.91 -27.54 12.11
C ARG A 3 21.79 -26.60 11.61
N GLY A 4 22.17 -25.62 10.80
CA GLY A 4 21.24 -24.71 10.13
C GLY A 4 20.71 -25.34 8.84
N LEU A 5 19.39 -25.34 8.69
CA LEU A 5 18.65 -25.85 7.54
C LEU A 5 19.16 -25.28 6.21
N ASN A 6 19.78 -26.12 5.38
CA ASN A 6 19.92 -25.87 3.93
C ASN A 6 19.06 -26.86 3.15
N GLY A 7 17.77 -26.91 3.51
CA GLY A 7 16.76 -27.82 2.94
C GLY A 7 15.65 -27.08 2.21
N ILE A 8 15.94 -25.91 1.62
CA ILE A 8 14.95 -25.14 0.87
C ILE A 8 15.46 -24.97 -0.57
N ASN A 9 14.86 -25.79 -1.45
CA ASN A 9 14.67 -25.51 -2.87
C ASN A 9 15.89 -25.51 -3.80
N SER A 10 16.51 -26.67 -3.99
CA SER A 10 17.34 -26.97 -5.17
C SER A 10 16.63 -27.86 -6.21
N GLY A 11 15.29 -27.95 -6.16
CA GLY A 11 14.47 -28.71 -7.11
C GLY A 11 13.69 -27.87 -8.13
N LEU A 12 13.55 -26.56 -7.92
CA LEU A 12 12.77 -25.67 -8.81
C LEU A 12 13.59 -25.15 -10.00
N LEU A 13 14.92 -25.37 -10.01
CA LEU A 13 15.85 -24.84 -11.01
C LEU A 13 16.52 -25.92 -11.86
N SER A 14 16.18 -27.20 -11.71
CA SER A 14 16.80 -28.32 -12.44
C SER A 14 15.93 -28.90 -13.58
N GLY A 15 14.87 -28.20 -13.98
CA GLY A 15 14.04 -28.60 -15.12
C GLY A 15 14.60 -28.11 -16.45
N THR A 16 14.94 -29.05 -17.33
CA THR A 16 15.34 -28.90 -18.74
C THR A 16 14.78 -27.66 -19.48
N PRO A 17 15.59 -26.95 -20.31
CA PRO A 17 15.13 -25.81 -21.10
C PRO A 17 14.38 -26.29 -22.35
N ALA A 18 13.15 -26.78 -22.19
CA ALA A 18 12.35 -27.28 -23.29
C ALA A 18 11.08 -26.43 -23.43
N PHE A 19 11.24 -25.19 -23.92
CA PHE A 19 10.23 -24.26 -24.46
C PHE A 19 8.95 -23.96 -23.66
N GLY A 20 8.26 -24.93 -23.05
CA GLY A 20 7.06 -24.74 -22.24
C GLY A 20 7.28 -24.02 -20.90
N GLY A 21 8.44 -24.18 -20.27
CA GLY A 21 8.75 -23.52 -18.99
C GLY A 21 8.85 -21.99 -19.10
N TYR A 22 9.36 -21.50 -20.24
CA TYR A 22 9.51 -20.06 -20.50
C TYR A 22 8.16 -19.35 -20.61
N TYR A 23 7.21 -19.95 -21.32
CA TYR A 23 5.85 -19.39 -21.43
C TYR A 23 5.10 -19.41 -20.09
N LEU A 24 5.29 -20.45 -19.27
CA LEU A 24 4.71 -20.49 -17.92
C LEU A 24 5.31 -19.41 -17.00
N MET A 25 6.63 -19.21 -17.05
CA MET A 25 7.31 -18.17 -16.28
C MET A 25 6.86 -16.76 -16.70
N ILE A 26 6.78 -16.49 -18.00
CA ILE A 26 6.30 -15.21 -18.52
C ILE A 26 4.83 -14.99 -18.21
N GLY A 27 3.98 -15.99 -18.40
CA GLY A 27 2.57 -15.91 -18.06
C GLY A 27 2.36 -15.55 -16.59
N LEU A 28 3.11 -16.21 -15.69
CA LEU A 28 3.06 -15.94 -14.26
C LEU A 28 3.58 -14.54 -13.91
N ALA A 29 4.66 -14.09 -14.55
CA ALA A 29 5.19 -12.73 -14.37
C ALA A 29 4.21 -11.64 -14.83
N VAL A 30 3.52 -11.85 -15.96
CA VAL A 30 2.51 -10.92 -16.48
C VAL A 30 1.31 -10.84 -15.52
N ILE A 31 0.83 -11.98 -15.02
CA ILE A 31 -0.28 -12.03 -14.05
C ILE A 31 0.09 -11.30 -12.75
N LEU A 32 1.28 -11.55 -12.21
CA LEU A 32 1.78 -10.84 -11.03
C LEU A 32 1.88 -9.33 -11.26
N THR A 33 2.43 -8.93 -12.40
CA THR A 33 2.54 -7.51 -12.77
C THR A 33 1.17 -6.85 -12.88
N ALA A 34 0.20 -7.52 -13.52
CA ALA A 34 -1.16 -7.04 -13.63
C ALA A 34 -1.86 -6.90 -12.27
N LEU A 35 -1.64 -7.85 -11.35
CA LEU A 35 -2.15 -7.76 -9.98
C LEU A 35 -1.53 -6.60 -9.20
N ILE A 36 -0.23 -6.37 -9.35
CA ILE A 36 0.46 -5.23 -8.74
C ILE A 36 -0.11 -3.92 -9.26
N VAL A 37 -0.28 -3.78 -10.58
CA VAL A 37 -0.87 -2.58 -11.20
C VAL A 37 -2.32 -2.38 -10.74
N TYR A 38 -3.13 -3.43 -10.75
CA TYR A 38 -4.51 -3.41 -10.26
C TYR A 38 -4.57 -2.97 -8.79
N PHE A 39 -3.73 -3.56 -7.94
CA PHE A 39 -3.67 -3.24 -6.52
C PHE A 39 -3.20 -1.80 -6.29
N LEU A 40 -2.20 -1.33 -7.05
CA LEU A 40 -1.75 0.06 -6.99
C LEU A 40 -2.88 1.02 -7.37
N VAL A 41 -3.57 0.80 -8.50
CA VAL A 41 -4.71 1.64 -8.94
C VAL A 41 -5.86 1.60 -7.94
N ARG A 42 -6.18 0.42 -7.40
CA ARG A 42 -7.23 0.24 -6.38
C ARG A 42 -6.86 0.94 -5.07
N ASN A 43 -5.61 0.85 -4.63
CA ASN A 43 -5.13 1.57 -3.44
C ASN A 43 -4.90 3.06 -3.67
N ARG A 44 -4.73 3.52 -4.91
CA ARG A 44 -4.73 4.97 -5.19
C ARG A 44 -6.06 5.62 -4.85
N HIS A 45 -7.17 4.89 -4.88
CA HIS A 45 -8.45 5.40 -4.36
C HIS A 45 -8.42 5.63 -2.83
N SER A 46 -7.65 4.82 -2.08
CA SER A 46 -7.43 5.02 -0.64
C SER A 46 -6.36 6.08 -0.34
N LEU A 47 -5.38 6.29 -1.24
CA LEU A 47 -4.29 7.27 -1.06
C LEU A 47 -4.67 8.67 -1.58
N ARG A 48 -5.53 8.78 -2.61
CA ARG A 48 -6.09 10.07 -3.05
C ARG A 48 -7.13 10.63 -2.08
N ALA A 49 -7.66 9.81 -1.17
CA ALA A 49 -8.43 10.30 -0.03
C ALA A 49 -7.54 11.00 1.03
N VAL A 50 -6.21 10.80 0.98
CA VAL A 50 -5.24 11.39 1.93
C VAL A 50 -4.63 12.70 1.42
N GLU A 51 -4.74 13.01 0.13
CA GLU A 51 -4.15 14.24 -0.47
C GLU A 51 -5.16 15.39 -0.62
N LYS A 52 -6.36 15.21 -0.09
CA LYS A 52 -7.22 16.32 0.32
C LYS A 52 -7.43 16.15 1.81
N ASP A 53 -6.38 16.34 2.60
CA ASP A 53 -6.57 16.68 4.00
C ASP A 53 -7.48 17.92 3.98
N THR A 54 -8.76 17.68 4.16
CA THR A 54 -9.75 18.73 4.19
C THR A 54 -9.34 19.65 5.33
N PRO A 55 -9.59 20.96 5.25
CA PRO A 55 -9.23 21.86 6.35
C PRO A 55 -9.81 21.39 7.71
N MET A 56 -10.84 20.55 7.69
CA MET A 56 -11.36 19.81 8.85
C MET A 56 -10.39 18.77 9.44
N GLU A 57 -9.74 17.95 8.61
CA GLU A 57 -8.78 16.92 9.06
C GLU A 57 -7.50 17.55 9.63
N VAL A 58 -7.07 18.68 9.06
CA VAL A 58 -5.96 19.47 9.61
C VAL A 58 -6.31 20.01 11.00
N LEU A 59 -7.51 20.56 11.17
CA LEU A 59 -7.98 21.04 12.47
C LEU A 59 -8.10 19.90 13.50
N GLN A 60 -8.57 18.73 13.07
CA GLN A 60 -8.67 17.57 13.95
C GLN A 60 -7.28 17.09 14.41
N LYS A 61 -6.29 17.05 13.51
CA LYS A 61 -4.90 16.74 13.87
C LYS A 61 -4.34 17.74 14.89
N ARG A 62 -4.59 19.03 14.71
CA ARG A 62 -4.12 20.09 15.65
C ARG A 62 -4.77 20.02 17.02
N LEU A 63 -6.06 19.65 17.10
CA LEU A 63 -6.74 19.43 18.38
C LEU A 63 -6.15 18.24 19.13
N ILE A 64 -5.88 17.13 18.43
CA ILE A 64 -5.27 15.93 19.03
C ILE A 64 -3.85 16.22 19.52
N ASN A 65 -3.10 17.04 18.79
CA ASN A 65 -1.77 17.50 19.18
C ASN A 65 -1.78 18.51 20.33
N GLY A 66 -2.96 19.04 20.71
CA GLY A 66 -3.08 20.09 21.72
C GLY A 66 -2.59 21.47 21.26
N GLU A 67 -2.41 21.68 19.96
CA GLU A 67 -2.01 22.97 19.38
C GLU A 67 -3.15 24.01 19.42
N ILE A 68 -4.39 23.54 19.49
CA ILE A 68 -5.60 24.36 19.62
C ILE A 68 -6.49 23.80 20.73
N THR A 69 -7.29 24.67 21.36
CA THR A 69 -8.28 24.23 22.34
C THR A 69 -9.57 23.76 21.67
N VAL A 70 -10.43 23.08 22.43
CA VAL A 70 -11.72 22.59 21.94
C VAL A 70 -12.61 23.75 21.45
N GLU A 71 -12.54 24.91 22.10
CA GLU A 71 -13.30 26.10 21.75
C GLU A 71 -12.87 26.64 20.38
N GLN A 72 -11.55 26.76 20.16
CA GLN A 72 -10.98 27.21 18.89
C GLN A 72 -11.31 26.23 17.75
N PHE A 73 -11.31 24.93 18.04
CA PHE A 73 -11.73 23.91 17.07
C PHE A 73 -13.20 24.09 16.65
N VAL A 74 -14.10 24.35 17.61
CA VAL A 74 -15.54 24.56 17.33
C VAL A 74 -15.76 25.80 16.47
N GLU A 75 -15.07 26.90 16.77
CA GLU A 75 -15.17 28.15 16.00
C GLU A 75 -14.69 27.96 14.55
N MET A 76 -13.50 27.37 14.36
CA MET A 76 -12.95 27.12 13.03
C MET A 76 -13.79 26.11 12.23
N ARG A 77 -14.38 25.11 12.90
CA ARG A 77 -15.33 24.17 12.28
C ARG A 77 -16.59 24.86 11.77
N GLN A 78 -17.09 25.88 12.47
CA GLN A 78 -18.26 26.65 12.03
C GLN A 78 -17.95 27.52 10.82
N ILE A 79 -16.76 28.12 10.76
CA ILE A 79 -16.30 28.94 9.63
C ILE A 79 -16.16 28.09 8.36
N LEU A 80 -15.57 26.89 8.47
CA LEU A 80 -15.36 25.98 7.33
C LEU A 80 -16.63 25.31 6.80
N ARG A 81 -17.77 25.42 7.50
CA ARG A 81 -19.06 24.87 7.08
C ARG A 81 -19.85 25.82 6.18
N LYS A 82 -19.42 27.09 6.05
CA LYS A 82 -20.02 28.11 5.17
C LYS A 82 -19.42 28.06 3.78
#